data_AF-A0A817TC23-F1
#
_entry.id   AF-A0A817TC23-F1
#
_cell.length_a   1.000
_cell.length_b   1.000
_cell.length_c   1.000
_cell.angle_alpha   90.00
_cell.angle_beta   90.00
_cell.angle_gamma   90.00
#
_symmetry.space_group_name_H-M   'P 1'
#
loop_
_entity.id
_entity.type
_entity.pdbx_description
1 polymer ?
#
loop_
_entity_poly.entity_id
_entity_poly.type
_entity_poly.pdbx_seq_one_letter_code
_entity_poly.pdbx_strand_id
1 'polypeptide(L)'
;MLPNVTHKGCLFHFGQSVWRHVQNKGLSTKYKEDENFRLNVKMLIGLAYLPLSDVITGFDLVAGEFDDDADDLLDYFEKTWIGEPRRRGAGRKKPQFDHALWNVYDRVITDLPRSNNSVEGWHNAFASRVTVAHPTIKKLVEKIRREQSKFEIDIAHLLQGHQPKPKKACYRKLDERIARLVRGYDPLQIHQYLKNIAANVSL
;
A
#
# COMPACT_ATOMS: atom_id res chain seq x y z
N MET A 1 14.80 1.03 18.05
CA MET A 1 14.89 0.72 16.61
C MET A 1 15.89 -0.41 16.44
N LEU A 2 15.61 -1.40 15.59
CA LEU A 2 16.54 -2.51 15.33
C LEU A 2 17.45 -2.12 14.14
N PRO A 3 18.78 -2.05 14.30
CA PRO A 3 19.67 -1.33 13.38
C PRO A 3 19.90 -1.96 11.99
N ASN A 4 19.30 -3.11 11.65
CA ASN A 4 19.51 -3.80 10.37
C ASN A 4 18.21 -4.27 9.70
N VAL A 5 17.06 -3.67 10.04
CA VAL A 5 15.77 -4.05 9.48
C VAL A 5 15.30 -2.97 8.51
N THR A 6 15.15 -3.33 7.23
CA THR A 6 14.48 -2.47 6.26
C THR A 6 13.00 -2.39 6.62
N HIS A 7 12.60 -1.27 7.21
CA HIS A 7 11.19 -0.99 7.45
C HIS A 7 10.49 -0.76 6.11
N LYS A 8 9.46 -1.56 5.83
CA LYS A 8 8.59 -1.41 4.65
C LYS A 8 7.19 -1.05 5.13
N GLY A 9 6.63 0.00 4.55
CA GLY A 9 5.24 0.40 4.72
C GLY A 9 4.28 -0.58 4.04
N CYS A 10 3.05 -0.62 4.53
CA CYS A 10 1.98 -1.38 3.91
C CYS A 10 1.27 -0.49 2.87
N LEU A 11 1.10 -0.98 1.64
CA LEU A 11 0.34 -0.29 0.60
C LEU A 11 -1.08 0.06 1.07
N PHE A 12 -1.67 -0.78 1.92
CA PHE A 12 -2.98 -0.53 2.52
C PHE A 12 -2.98 0.76 3.35
N HIS A 13 -2.01 0.94 4.25
CA HIS A 13 -1.91 2.16 5.05
C HIS A 13 -1.56 3.40 4.23
N PHE A 14 -0.76 3.25 3.17
CA PHE A 14 -0.49 4.31 2.21
C PHE A 14 -1.79 4.75 1.51
N GLY A 15 -2.53 3.82 0.89
CA GLY A 15 -3.82 4.10 0.25
C GLY A 15 -4.84 4.67 1.23
N GLN A 16 -4.93 4.14 2.45
CA GLN A 16 -5.79 4.71 3.49
C GLN A 16 -5.42 6.14 3.87
N SER A 17 -4.13 6.50 3.85
CA SER A 17 -3.70 7.86 4.19
C SER A 17 -4.09 8.85 3.10
N VAL A 18 -3.97 8.46 1.82
CA VAL A 18 -4.50 9.22 0.68
C VAL A 18 -6.01 9.37 0.80
N TRP A 19 -6.74 8.27 1.05
CA TRP A 19 -8.20 8.29 1.18
C TRP A 19 -8.68 9.16 2.34
N ARG A 20 -8.03 9.08 3.51
CA ARG A 20 -8.35 9.96 4.66
C ARG A 20 -8.14 11.44 4.29
N HIS A 21 -7.14 11.76 3.49
CA HIS A 21 -6.94 13.13 3.04
C HIS A 21 -8.07 13.60 2.10
N VAL A 22 -8.45 12.77 1.12
CA VAL A 22 -9.61 13.00 0.23
C VAL A 22 -10.89 13.25 1.06
N GLN A 23 -11.11 12.48 2.12
CA GLN A 23 -12.24 12.67 3.03
C GLN A 23 -12.18 13.99 3.79
N ASN A 24 -11.03 14.30 4.41
CA ASN A 24 -10.86 15.49 5.24
C ASN A 24 -10.98 16.80 4.45
N LYS A 25 -10.67 16.78 3.15
CA LYS A 25 -10.81 17.92 2.23
C LYS A 25 -12.19 18.02 1.58
N GLY A 26 -13.15 17.17 1.94
CA GLY A 26 -14.50 17.21 1.38
C GLY A 26 -14.61 16.65 -0.05
N LEU A 27 -13.53 16.05 -0.59
CA LEU A 27 -13.47 15.53 -1.97
C LEU A 27 -14.13 14.16 -2.13
N SER A 28 -14.80 13.65 -1.10
CA SER A 28 -15.47 12.33 -1.12
C SER A 28 -16.61 12.25 -2.12
N THR A 29 -17.39 13.32 -2.29
CA THR A 29 -18.49 13.37 -3.26
C THR A 29 -17.93 13.38 -4.67
N LYS A 30 -16.94 14.25 -4.95
CA LYS A 30 -16.24 14.27 -6.24
C LYS A 30 -15.66 12.90 -6.58
N TYR A 31 -14.98 12.21 -5.66
CA TYR A 31 -14.50 10.84 -5.90
C TYR A 31 -15.60 9.82 -6.25
N LYS A 32 -16.81 9.97 -5.74
CA LYS A 32 -17.92 9.04 -6.05
C LYS A 32 -18.53 9.34 -7.41
N GLU A 33 -18.70 10.62 -7.74
CA GLU A 33 -19.48 11.09 -8.88
C GLU A 33 -18.63 11.32 -10.13
N ASP A 34 -17.36 11.69 -9.96
CA ASP A 34 -16.41 11.96 -11.03
C ASP A 34 -15.46 10.77 -11.23
N GLU A 35 -15.60 10.11 -12.38
CA GLU A 35 -14.81 8.94 -12.75
C GLU A 35 -13.34 9.29 -13.03
N ASN A 36 -13.06 10.47 -13.60
CA ASN A 36 -11.70 10.92 -13.89
C ASN A 36 -10.96 11.24 -12.60
N PHE A 37 -11.58 12.02 -11.69
CA PHE A 37 -11.00 12.30 -10.39
C PHE A 37 -10.71 11.02 -9.61
N ARG A 38 -11.67 10.08 -9.60
CA ARG A 38 -11.49 8.76 -8.99
C ARG A 38 -10.32 7.98 -9.59
N LEU A 39 -10.21 7.98 -10.92
CA LEU A 39 -9.11 7.32 -11.63
C LEU A 39 -7.77 7.95 -11.24
N ASN A 40 -7.67 9.28 -11.21
CA ASN A 40 -6.46 10.02 -10.87
C ASN A 40 -6.01 9.75 -9.43
N VAL A 41 -6.94 9.73 -8.46
CA VAL A 41 -6.65 9.34 -7.08
C VAL A 41 -6.12 7.90 -7.00
N LYS A 42 -6.67 6.98 -7.79
CA LYS A 42 -6.17 5.60 -7.85
C LYS A 42 -4.81 5.51 -8.53
N MET A 43 -4.52 6.37 -9.51
CA MET A 43 -3.19 6.46 -10.13
C MET A 43 -2.14 7.00 -9.15
N LEU A 44 -2.48 7.95 -8.26
CA LEU A 44 -1.59 8.38 -7.17
C LEU A 44 -1.17 7.20 -6.28
N ILE A 45 -2.11 6.28 -5.99
CA ILE A 45 -1.79 5.06 -5.25
C ILE A 45 -0.99 4.07 -6.13
N GLY A 46 -1.29 4.05 -7.41
CA GLY A 46 -0.60 3.29 -8.44
C GLY A 46 0.90 3.59 -8.54
N LEU A 47 1.35 4.79 -8.13
CA LEU A 47 2.77 5.16 -8.09
C LEU A 47 3.62 4.19 -7.26
N ALA A 48 3.03 3.49 -6.29
CA ALA A 48 3.74 2.47 -5.50
C ALA A 48 4.20 1.28 -6.35
N TYR A 49 3.68 1.12 -7.56
CA TYR A 49 4.03 0.08 -8.52
C TYR A 49 4.92 0.59 -9.65
N LEU A 50 5.51 1.79 -9.55
CA LEU A 50 6.55 2.19 -10.49
C LEU A 50 7.93 1.79 -9.97
N PRO A 51 8.92 1.58 -10.86
CA PRO A 51 10.32 1.65 -10.46
C PRO A 51 10.59 2.96 -9.72
N LEU A 52 11.46 2.94 -8.71
CA LEU A 52 11.76 4.12 -7.91
C LEU A 52 12.27 5.31 -8.74
N SER A 53 12.98 5.03 -9.83
CA SER A 53 13.47 6.04 -10.79
C SER A 53 12.35 6.85 -11.43
N ASP A 54 11.17 6.24 -11.62
CA ASP A 54 10.08 6.81 -12.42
C ASP A 54 8.94 7.34 -11.56
N VAL A 55 9.03 7.22 -10.22
CA VAL A 55 7.99 7.70 -9.28
C VAL A 55 7.73 9.19 -9.43
N ILE A 56 8.78 10.01 -9.56
CA ILE A 56 8.63 11.46 -9.70
C ILE A 56 7.97 11.79 -11.04
N THR A 57 8.46 11.22 -12.14
CA THR A 57 7.88 11.41 -13.48
C THR A 57 6.43 10.95 -13.52
N GLY A 58 6.11 9.80 -12.91
CA GLY A 58 4.74 9.31 -12.79
C GLY A 58 3.84 10.24 -11.98
N PHE A 59 4.35 10.83 -10.91
CA PHE A 59 3.61 11.84 -10.15
C PHE A 59 3.32 13.08 -11.00
N ASP A 60 4.34 13.65 -11.65
CA ASP A 60 4.17 14.86 -12.47
C ASP A 60 3.14 14.63 -13.59
N LEU A 61 3.14 13.44 -14.21
CA LEU A 61 2.13 13.04 -15.21
C LEU A 61 0.72 12.93 -14.63
N VAL A 62 0.56 12.38 -13.42
CA VAL A 62 -0.75 12.23 -12.79
C VAL A 62 -1.27 13.56 -12.23
N ALA A 63 -0.37 14.39 -11.69
CA ALA A 63 -0.71 15.72 -11.18
C ALA A 63 -1.30 16.61 -12.28
N GLY A 64 -0.76 16.53 -13.51
CA GLY A 64 -1.28 17.26 -14.67
C GLY A 64 -2.67 16.83 -15.17
N GLU A 65 -3.24 15.75 -14.64
CA GLU A 65 -4.58 15.26 -15.00
C GLU A 65 -5.67 15.73 -14.03
N PHE A 66 -5.30 16.32 -12.89
CA PHE A 66 -6.25 16.86 -11.93
C PHE A 66 -6.70 18.27 -12.33
N ASP A 67 -7.95 18.59 -12.01
CA ASP A 67 -8.44 19.97 -12.06
C ASP A 67 -7.92 20.77 -10.86
N ASP A 68 -7.99 22.11 -10.96
CA ASP A 68 -7.51 23.06 -9.94
C ASP A 68 -8.13 22.86 -8.54
N ASP A 69 -9.28 22.18 -8.43
CA ASP A 69 -9.93 21.90 -7.14
C ASP A 69 -9.24 20.79 -6.32
N ALA A 70 -8.21 20.15 -6.87
CA ALA A 70 -7.42 19.11 -6.22
C ALA A 70 -6.06 19.58 -5.70
N ASP A 71 -5.72 20.87 -5.81
CA ASP A 71 -4.43 21.45 -5.39
C ASP A 71 -4.05 21.03 -3.96
N ASP A 72 -5.00 21.12 -3.03
CA ASP A 72 -4.82 20.73 -1.63
C ASP A 72 -4.37 19.26 -1.47
N LEU A 73 -4.91 18.36 -2.29
CA LEU A 73 -4.56 16.94 -2.30
C LEU A 73 -3.17 16.74 -2.91
N LEU A 74 -2.87 17.43 -4.01
CA LEU A 74 -1.57 17.36 -4.70
C LEU A 74 -0.45 17.91 -3.83
N ASP A 75 -0.64 19.05 -3.18
CA ASP A 75 0.31 19.66 -2.25
C ASP A 75 0.61 18.73 -1.08
N TYR A 76 -0.45 18.15 -0.48
CA TYR A 76 -0.30 17.14 0.55
C TYR A 76 0.53 15.95 0.05
N PHE A 77 0.18 15.44 -1.13
CA PHE A 77 0.78 14.23 -1.66
C PHE A 77 2.26 14.46 -2.03
N GLU A 78 2.55 15.58 -2.69
CA GLU A 78 3.88 15.96 -3.10
C GLU A 78 4.78 16.15 -1.88
N LYS A 79 4.33 16.88 -0.86
CA LYS A 79 5.10 17.09 0.38
C LYS A 79 5.34 15.80 1.17
N THR A 80 4.33 14.94 1.25
CA THR A 80 4.36 13.76 2.13
C THR A 80 5.11 12.60 1.50
N TRP A 81 4.89 12.35 0.20
CA TRP A 81 5.31 11.11 -0.48
C TRP A 81 6.35 11.32 -1.58
N ILE A 82 6.37 12.46 -2.26
CA ILE A 82 7.24 12.69 -3.44
C ILE A 82 8.48 13.51 -3.10
N GLY A 83 8.31 14.58 -2.32
CA GLY A 83 9.29 15.62 -2.05
C GLY A 83 9.04 16.83 -2.93
N GLU A 84 8.80 17.99 -2.33
CA GLU A 84 8.55 19.25 -3.07
C GLU A 84 9.80 19.68 -3.86
N PRO A 85 9.65 20.30 -5.05
CA PRO A 85 10.75 20.94 -5.76
C PRO A 85 11.44 22.00 -4.88
N ARG A 86 12.77 22.03 -4.90
CA ARG A 86 13.53 23.13 -4.29
C ARG A 86 13.51 24.33 -5.23
N ARG A 87 13.58 25.53 -4.66
CA ARG A 87 13.70 26.78 -5.42
C ARG A 87 14.91 26.71 -6.36
N ARG A 88 14.77 27.29 -7.56
CA ARG A 88 15.82 27.42 -8.58
C ARG A 88 16.40 26.09 -9.09
N GLY A 89 15.60 25.01 -9.11
CA GLY A 89 16.00 23.74 -9.74
C GLY A 89 17.07 22.97 -8.97
N ALA A 90 17.30 23.26 -7.69
CA ALA A 90 18.30 22.60 -6.85
C ALA A 90 17.92 21.15 -6.42
N GLY A 91 17.14 20.44 -7.24
CA GLY A 91 16.57 19.13 -6.91
C GLY A 91 15.28 19.22 -6.07
N ARG A 92 14.92 18.13 -5.40
CA ARG A 92 13.70 18.02 -4.56
C ARG A 92 14.04 17.96 -3.07
N LYS A 93 13.12 18.37 -2.21
CA LYS A 93 13.21 18.15 -0.76
C LYS A 93 13.04 16.65 -0.48
N LYS A 94 13.55 16.19 0.67
CA LYS A 94 13.29 14.83 1.10
C LYS A 94 11.80 14.71 1.47
N PRO A 95 11.04 13.73 0.95
CA PRO A 95 9.66 13.52 1.38
C PRO A 95 9.62 13.12 2.87
N GLN A 96 8.47 13.31 3.50
CA GLN A 96 8.25 12.83 4.86
C GLN A 96 8.43 11.32 4.97
N PHE A 97 8.00 10.58 3.95
CA PHE A 97 8.21 9.14 3.83
C PHE A 97 9.00 8.82 2.57
N ASP A 98 10.16 8.18 2.77
CA ASP A 98 11.07 7.81 1.68
C ASP A 98 10.38 6.87 0.66
N HIS A 99 10.69 6.99 -0.63
CA HIS A 99 9.99 6.24 -1.69
C HIS A 99 10.10 4.73 -1.46
N ALA A 100 11.28 4.27 -1.06
CA ALA A 100 11.56 2.87 -0.75
C ALA A 100 10.72 2.30 0.41
N LEU A 101 10.13 3.16 1.25
CA LEU A 101 9.26 2.74 2.36
C LEU A 101 7.92 2.24 1.84
N TRP A 102 7.25 2.99 0.96
CA TRP A 102 5.88 2.73 0.54
C TRP A 102 5.77 2.07 -0.84
N ASN A 103 6.84 2.09 -1.63
CA ASN A 103 6.91 1.40 -2.92
C ASN A 103 6.88 -0.13 -2.77
N VAL A 104 6.21 -0.79 -3.72
CA VAL A 104 6.02 -2.24 -3.76
C VAL A 104 6.45 -2.87 -5.08
N TYR A 105 7.04 -2.13 -6.02
CA TYR A 105 7.43 -2.62 -7.35
C TYR A 105 8.32 -3.86 -7.28
N ASP A 106 9.48 -3.74 -6.63
CA ASP A 106 10.44 -4.85 -6.52
C ASP A 106 9.82 -6.07 -5.83
N ARG A 107 8.97 -5.84 -4.82
CA ARG A 107 8.29 -6.93 -4.10
C ARG A 107 7.38 -7.72 -5.03
N VAL A 108 6.67 -7.03 -5.93
CA VAL A 108 5.81 -7.70 -6.92
C VAL A 108 6.64 -8.48 -7.92
N ILE A 109 7.79 -7.95 -8.35
CA ILE A 109 8.71 -8.65 -9.26
C ILE A 109 9.26 -9.92 -8.63
N THR A 110 9.72 -9.83 -7.37
CA THR A 110 10.33 -10.95 -6.64
C THR A 110 9.33 -11.88 -5.96
N ASP A 111 8.04 -11.76 -6.29
CA ASP A 111 6.93 -12.55 -5.72
C ASP A 111 6.88 -12.53 -4.18
N LEU A 112 7.35 -11.43 -3.57
CA LEU A 112 7.21 -11.22 -2.14
C LEU A 112 5.79 -10.72 -1.85
N PRO A 113 5.21 -11.06 -0.68
CA PRO A 113 3.89 -10.56 -0.30
C PRO A 113 3.84 -9.04 -0.45
N ARG A 114 2.87 -8.47 -1.16
CA ARG A 114 2.73 -7.01 -1.42
C ARG A 114 2.34 -6.19 -0.20
N SER A 115 1.78 -6.84 0.81
CA SER A 115 1.31 -6.22 2.05
C SER A 115 1.80 -7.05 3.23
N ASN A 116 1.90 -6.42 4.40
CA ASN A 116 2.07 -7.16 5.66
C ASN A 116 0.75 -7.88 6.04
N ASN A 117 -0.20 -8.11 5.12
CA ASN A 117 -1.59 -8.46 5.43
C ASN A 117 -1.71 -9.74 6.28
N SER A 118 -0.69 -10.59 6.30
CA SER A 118 -0.57 -11.67 7.28
C SER A 118 -0.39 -11.15 8.72
N VAL A 119 0.48 -10.17 8.93
CA VAL A 119 0.74 -9.45 10.18
C VAL A 119 -0.45 -8.56 10.57
N GLU A 120 -1.02 -7.76 9.67
CA GLU A 120 -2.23 -6.96 9.94
C GLU A 120 -3.45 -7.86 10.18
N GLY A 121 -3.61 -8.93 9.40
CA GLY A 121 -4.63 -9.94 9.60
C GLY A 121 -4.46 -10.68 10.93
N TRP A 122 -3.22 -10.96 11.34
CA TRP A 122 -2.91 -11.51 12.65
C TRP A 122 -3.24 -10.51 13.77
N HIS A 123 -2.81 -9.25 13.66
CA HIS A 123 -3.14 -8.22 14.66
C HIS A 123 -4.64 -7.99 14.78
N ASN A 124 -5.38 -7.94 13.66
CA ASN A 124 -6.84 -7.79 13.67
C ASN A 124 -7.55 -9.04 14.25
N ALA A 125 -7.10 -10.24 13.89
CA ALA A 125 -7.62 -11.48 14.47
C ALA A 125 -7.28 -11.59 15.96
N PHE A 126 -6.11 -11.12 16.36
CA PHE A 126 -5.68 -11.10 17.76
C PHE A 126 -6.50 -10.08 18.54
N ALA A 127 -6.64 -8.84 18.04
CA ALA A 127 -7.45 -7.80 18.66
C ALA A 127 -8.92 -8.22 18.81
N SER A 128 -9.52 -8.81 17.77
CA SER A 128 -10.90 -9.32 17.85
C SER A 128 -11.04 -10.47 18.85
N ARG A 129 -10.03 -11.35 18.95
CA ARG A 129 -9.98 -12.43 19.96
C ARG A 129 -9.76 -11.90 21.38
N VAL A 130 -9.12 -10.75 21.54
CA VAL A 130 -8.85 -10.12 22.85
C VAL A 130 -10.09 -9.38 23.39
N THR A 131 -11.03 -8.97 22.52
CA THR A 131 -12.42 -8.51 22.80
C THR A 131 -12.63 -7.42 23.86
N VAL A 132 -11.59 -6.96 24.54
CA VAL A 132 -11.61 -5.98 25.63
C VAL A 132 -10.56 -4.93 25.31
N ALA A 133 -10.93 -3.64 25.35
CA ALA A 133 -10.02 -2.52 25.10
C ALA A 133 -8.80 -2.52 26.07
N HIS A 134 -8.98 -3.08 27.27
CA HIS A 134 -7.96 -3.23 28.30
C HIS A 134 -8.02 -4.63 28.96
N PRO A 135 -7.42 -5.67 28.34
CA PRO A 135 -7.37 -6.99 28.95
C PRO A 135 -6.45 -6.99 30.17
N THR A 136 -6.80 -7.76 31.21
CA THR A 136 -5.86 -8.03 32.30
C THR A 136 -4.68 -8.87 31.78
N ILE A 137 -3.52 -8.75 32.42
CA ILE A 137 -2.30 -9.51 32.05
C ILE A 137 -2.60 -11.00 31.95
N LYS A 138 -3.40 -11.54 32.87
CA LYS A 138 -3.82 -12.96 32.85
C LYS A 138 -4.57 -13.33 31.55
N LYS A 139 -5.56 -12.52 31.17
CA LYS A 139 -6.32 -12.74 29.91
C LYS A 139 -5.42 -12.60 28.68
N LEU A 140 -4.48 -11.66 28.70
CA LEU A 140 -3.50 -11.51 27.63
C LEU A 140 -2.60 -12.74 27.50
N VAL A 141 -2.04 -13.24 28.60
CA VAL A 141 -1.19 -14.45 28.63
C VAL A 141 -1.95 -15.68 28.14
N GLU A 142 -3.20 -15.87 28.56
CA GLU A 142 -4.03 -16.99 28.09
C GLU A 142 -4.28 -16.92 26.58
N LYS A 143 -4.49 -15.73 26.02
CA LYS A 143 -4.68 -15.52 24.58
C LYS A 143 -3.39 -15.77 23.79
N ILE A 144 -2.25 -15.28 24.29
CA ILE A 144 -0.94 -15.54 23.69
C ILE A 144 -0.65 -17.05 23.65
N ARG A 145 -0.89 -17.78 24.75
CA ARG A 145 -0.72 -19.24 24.79
C ARG A 145 -1.58 -19.96 23.75
N ARG A 146 -2.84 -19.55 23.57
CA ARG A 146 -3.72 -20.14 22.55
C ARG A 146 -3.24 -19.87 21.12
N GLU A 147 -2.73 -18.67 20.83
CA GLU A 147 -2.12 -18.39 19.53
C GLU A 147 -0.86 -19.23 19.31
N GLN A 148 0.00 -19.36 20.32
CA GLN A 148 1.20 -20.18 20.25
C GLN A 148 0.87 -21.65 19.93
N SER A 149 -0.08 -22.25 20.64
CA SER A 149 -0.50 -23.64 20.37
C SER A 149 -1.04 -23.82 18.95
N LYS A 150 -1.72 -22.80 18.39
CA LYS A 150 -2.18 -22.85 17.00
C LYS A 150 -1.02 -22.79 16.01
N PHE A 151 -0.03 -21.94 16.25
CA PHE A 151 1.18 -21.88 15.42
C PHE A 151 1.98 -23.17 15.47
N GLU A 152 2.09 -23.81 16.64
CA GLU A 152 2.78 -25.10 16.77
C GLU A 152 2.11 -26.19 15.93
N ILE A 153 0.77 -26.21 15.87
CA ILE A 153 0.01 -27.10 14.98
C ILE A 153 0.29 -26.77 13.51
N ASP A 154 0.21 -25.49 13.13
CA ASP A 154 0.48 -25.07 11.75
C ASP A 154 1.92 -25.41 11.31
N ILE A 155 2.91 -25.25 12.20
CA ILE A 155 4.31 -25.65 11.97
C ILE A 155 4.41 -27.16 11.83
N ALA A 156 3.78 -27.94 12.71
CA ALA A 156 3.80 -29.40 12.62
C ALA A 156 3.21 -29.91 11.29
N HIS A 157 2.11 -29.30 10.83
CA HIS A 157 1.51 -29.60 9.53
C HIS A 157 2.49 -29.31 8.38
N LEU A 158 3.16 -28.16 8.41
CA LEU A 158 4.17 -27.80 7.40
C LEU A 158 5.36 -28.78 7.41
N LEU A 159 5.84 -29.17 8.59
CA LEU A 159 6.92 -30.16 8.74
C LEU A 159 6.51 -31.56 8.25
N GLN A 160 5.22 -31.89 8.30
CA GLN A 160 4.65 -33.09 7.71
C GLN A 160 4.42 -32.98 6.19
N GLY A 161 4.83 -31.88 5.55
CA GLY A 161 4.69 -31.65 4.11
C GLY A 161 3.32 -31.14 3.67
N HIS A 162 2.42 -30.79 4.61
CA HIS A 162 1.16 -30.15 4.25
C HIS A 162 1.41 -28.73 3.73
N GLN A 163 0.61 -28.30 2.75
CA GLN A 163 0.68 -26.95 2.25
C GLN A 163 -0.11 -25.99 3.17
N PRO A 164 0.36 -24.75 3.37
CA PRO A 164 -0.38 -23.76 4.12
C PRO A 164 -1.71 -23.45 3.42
N LYS A 165 -2.71 -23.05 4.19
CA LYS A 165 -4.02 -22.69 3.63
C LYS A 165 -3.85 -21.61 2.57
N PRO A 166 -4.31 -21.84 1.32
CA PRO A 166 -4.12 -20.88 0.26
C PRO A 166 -4.93 -19.61 0.54
N LYS A 167 -4.40 -18.46 0.09
CA LYS A 167 -5.16 -17.21 0.05
C LYS A 167 -6.47 -17.41 -0.74
N LYS A 168 -7.51 -16.66 -0.36
CA LYS A 168 -8.78 -16.64 -1.11
C LYS A 168 -8.52 -16.38 -2.59
N ALA A 169 -9.23 -17.11 -3.46
CA ALA A 169 -8.98 -17.09 -4.90
C ALA A 169 -9.07 -15.68 -5.52
N CYS A 170 -9.96 -14.81 -5.02
CA CYS A 170 -10.07 -13.42 -5.48
C CYS A 170 -8.77 -12.63 -5.29
N TYR A 171 -8.10 -12.77 -4.15
CA TYR A 171 -6.83 -12.08 -3.87
C TYR A 171 -5.68 -12.67 -4.69
N ARG A 172 -5.67 -13.99 -4.92
CA ARG A 172 -4.67 -14.62 -5.80
C ARG A 172 -4.78 -14.12 -7.24
N LYS A 173 -6.00 -14.09 -7.78
CA LYS A 173 -6.26 -13.53 -9.13
C LYS A 173 -5.87 -12.05 -9.23
N LEU A 174 -6.12 -11.26 -8.18
CA LEU A 174 -5.69 -9.86 -8.13
C LEU A 174 -4.15 -9.74 -8.12
N ASP A 175 -3.47 -10.51 -7.26
CA ASP A 175 -2.00 -10.55 -7.18
C ASP A 175 -1.40 -10.94 -8.55
N GLU A 176 -1.96 -11.95 -9.23
CA GLU A 176 -1.56 -12.40 -10.56
C GLU A 176 -1.77 -11.32 -11.65
N ARG A 177 -2.89 -10.59 -11.63
CA ARG A 177 -3.13 -9.47 -12.56
C ARG A 177 -2.11 -8.35 -12.35
N ILE A 178 -1.89 -7.95 -11.10
CA ILE A 178 -0.92 -6.90 -10.77
C ILE A 178 0.49 -7.32 -11.16
N ALA A 179 0.89 -8.57 -10.89
CA ALA A 179 2.20 -9.09 -11.26
C ALA A 179 2.42 -9.07 -12.78
N ARG A 180 1.40 -9.42 -13.57
CA ARG A 180 1.48 -9.32 -15.04
C ARG A 180 1.69 -7.88 -15.51
N LEU A 181 0.95 -6.93 -14.94
CA LEU A 181 1.10 -5.51 -15.29
C LEU A 181 2.49 -5.00 -14.92
N VAL A 182 2.97 -5.25 -13.69
CA VAL A 182 4.29 -4.82 -13.21
C VAL A 182 5.42 -5.39 -14.06
N ARG A 183 5.35 -6.67 -14.43
CA ARG A 183 6.36 -7.30 -15.29
C ARG A 183 6.35 -6.76 -16.73
N GLY A 184 5.22 -6.24 -17.19
CA GLY A 184 5.07 -5.60 -18.50
C GLY A 184 5.24 -4.09 -18.46
N TYR A 185 5.86 -3.54 -17.42
CA TYR A 185 6.11 -2.10 -17.32
C TYR A 185 7.02 -1.61 -18.46
N ASP A 186 6.61 -0.52 -19.09
CA ASP A 186 7.36 0.19 -20.13
C ASP A 186 7.53 1.67 -19.70
N PRO A 187 8.77 2.16 -19.52
CA PRO A 187 9.05 3.56 -19.18
C PRO A 187 8.49 4.58 -20.17
N LEU A 188 8.24 4.19 -21.43
CA LEU A 188 7.65 5.08 -22.43
C LEU A 188 6.13 5.20 -22.29
N GLN A 189 5.50 4.35 -21.48
CA GLN A 189 4.05 4.23 -21.33
C GLN A 189 3.60 4.36 -19.86
N ILE A 190 4.33 5.13 -19.04
CA ILE A 190 4.06 5.31 -17.59
C ILE A 190 2.59 5.66 -17.33
N HIS A 191 2.04 6.61 -18.08
CA HIS A 191 0.66 7.06 -17.86
C HIS A 191 -0.36 5.94 -18.13
N GLN A 192 -0.23 5.23 -19.26
CA GLN A 192 -1.12 4.10 -19.57
C GLN A 192 -0.94 2.94 -18.58
N TYR A 193 0.29 2.70 -18.15
CA TYR A 193 0.62 1.74 -17.10
C TYR A 193 -0.12 2.07 -15.80
N LEU A 194 -0.08 3.33 -15.35
CA LEU A 194 -0.76 3.77 -14.13
C LEU A 194 -2.28 3.63 -14.24
N LYS A 195 -2.88 3.95 -15.40
CA LYS A 195 -4.31 3.70 -15.66
C LYS A 195 -4.67 2.22 -15.49
N ASN A 196 -3.84 1.32 -16.03
CA ASN A 196 -4.05 -0.13 -15.91
C ASN A 196 -3.90 -0.63 -14.47
N ILE A 197 -2.94 -0.10 -13.71
CA ILE A 197 -2.77 -0.39 -12.28
C ILE A 197 -3.96 0.13 -11.47
N ALA A 198 -4.42 1.35 -11.74
CA ALA A 198 -5.53 2.00 -11.05
C ALA A 198 -6.84 1.19 -11.13
N ALA A 199 -7.09 0.50 -12.24
CA ALA A 199 -8.23 -0.42 -12.38
C ALA A 199 -8.21 -1.60 -11.38
N ASN A 200 -7.05 -1.88 -10.78
CA ASN A 200 -6.86 -2.93 -9.78
C ASN A 200 -6.75 -2.39 -8.33
N VAL A 201 -6.83 -1.06 -8.16
CA VAL A 201 -6.81 -0.40 -6.84
C VAL A 201 -8.22 -0.20 -6.32
N SER A 202 -8.44 -0.63 -5.08
CA SER A 202 -9.65 -0.39 -4.30
C SER A 202 -9.31 0.46 -3.07
N LEU A 203 -10.06 1.55 -2.88
CA LEU A 203 -10.03 2.41 -1.70
C LEU A 203 -11.29 2.22 -0.87
#